data_AF-A0A6P0DQR2-F1
#
_entry.id   AF-A0A6P0DQR2-F1
#
_cell.length_a   1.000
_cell.length_b   1.000
_cell.length_c   1.000
_cell.angle_alpha   90.00
_cell.angle_beta   90.00
_cell.angle_gamma   90.00
#
_symmetry.space_group_name_H-M   'P 1'
#
loop_
_entity.id
_entity.type
_entity.pdbx_description
1 polymer ?
#
loop_
_entity_poly.entity_id
_entity_poly.type
_entity_poly.pdbx_seq_one_letter_code
_entity_poly.pdbx_strand_id
1 'polypeptide(L)' 'MQPFDPIACKRRNIIERTFCRLKDWRRIATRYDKLMINFEATCYIAALVIWWA' A
#
# COMPACT_ATOMS: atom_id res chain seq x y z
N MET A 1 21.83 15.39 -9.15
CA MET A 1 21.64 14.37 -8.10
C MET A 1 21.02 15.07 -6.90
N GLN A 2 19.77 14.80 -6.53
CA GLN A 2 19.23 15.34 -5.27
C GLN A 2 20.07 14.79 -4.10
N PRO A 3 20.42 15.61 -3.10
CA PRO A 3 21.12 15.13 -1.92
C PRO A 3 20.30 14.04 -1.23
N PHE A 4 20.94 12.92 -0.90
CA PHE A 4 20.31 11.79 -0.22
C PHE A 4 19.98 12.21 1.22
N ASP A 5 18.71 12.51 1.47
CA ASP A 5 18.22 12.83 2.80
C ASP A 5 17.77 11.54 3.51
N PRO A 6 18.54 11.05 4.52
CA PRO A 6 18.27 9.77 5.16
C PRO A 6 16.95 9.76 5.92
N ILE A 7 16.48 10.92 6.39
CA ILE A 7 15.23 11.06 7.14
C ILE A 7 14.04 10.92 6.18
N ALA A 8 14.10 11.59 5.03
CA ALA A 8 13.10 11.44 3.97
C ALA A 8 13.07 9.99 3.43
N CYS A 9 14.23 9.36 3.27
CA CYS A 9 14.34 7.98 2.79
C CYS A 9 13.72 6.97 3.77
N LYS A 10 13.91 7.16 5.07
CA LYS A 10 13.34 6.26 6.10
C LYS A 10 11.80 6.33 6.14
N ARG A 11 11.22 7.52 5.95
CA ARG A 11 9.77 7.71 5.84
C ARG A 11 9.21 7.07 4.56
N ARG A 12 9.90 7.20 3.44
CA ARG A 12 9.53 6.53 2.18
C ARG A 12 9.54 5.01 2.30
N ASN A 13 10.56 4.44 2.94
CA ASN A 13 10.66 3.00 3.14
C ASN A 13 9.45 2.41 3.87
N ILE A 14 8.85 3.15 4.82
CA ILE A 14 7.63 2.72 5.51
C ILE A 14 6.49 2.62 4.51
N ILE A 15 6.25 3.69 3.74
CA ILE A 15 5.19 3.77 2.72
C ILE A 15 5.38 2.68 1.66
N GLU A 16 6.60 2.51 1.15
CA GLU A 16 6.94 1.50 0.15
C GLU A 16 6.67 0.09 0.68
N ARG A 17 6.99 -0.20 1.95
CA ARG A 17 6.64 -1.48 2.58
C ARG A 17 5.14 -1.70 2.66
N THR A 18 4.36 -0.68 3.00
CA THR A 18 2.89 -0.75 3.03
C THR A 18 2.33 -1.04 1.65
N PHE A 19 2.84 -0.38 0.60
CA PHE A 19 2.44 -0.64 -0.79
C PHE A 19 2.88 -2.01 -1.30
N CYS A 20 4.06 -2.49 -0.91
CA CYS A 20 4.49 -3.86 -1.21
C CYS A 20 3.54 -4.88 -0.57
N ARG A 21 3.19 -4.72 0.72
CA ARG A 21 2.19 -5.57 1.39
C ARG A 21 0.83 -5.47 0.71
N LEU A 22 0.42 -4.28 0.26
CA LEU A 22 -0.84 -4.08 -0.46
C LEU A 22 -0.86 -4.79 -1.83
N LYS A 23 0.26 -4.81 -2.55
CA LYS A 23 0.38 -5.52 -3.84
C LYS A 23 0.38 -7.03 -3.74
N ASP A 24 0.64 -7.59 -2.55
CA ASP A 24 0.53 -9.03 -2.30
C ASP A 24 -0.92 -9.52 -2.48
N TRP A 25 -1.89 -8.62 -2.27
CA TRP A 25 -3.30 -8.88 -2.45
C TRP A 25 -3.62 -8.85 -3.93
N ARG A 26 -3.61 -10.03 -4.57
CA ARG A 26 -3.87 -10.20 -6.01
C ARG A 26 -5.09 -9.41 -6.51
N ARG A 27 -6.17 -9.37 -5.72
CA ARG A 27 -7.42 -8.65 -6.05
C ARG A 27 -7.22 -7.13 -6.18
N ILE A 28 -6.39 -6.53 -5.33
CA ILE A 28 -6.03 -5.11 -5.37
C ILE A 28 -5.07 -4.85 -6.52
N ALA A 29 -4.05 -5.71 -6.68
CA ALA A 29 -3.00 -5.55 -7.69
C ALA A 29 -3.52 -5.59 -9.13
N THR A 30 -4.49 -6.48 -9.41
CA THR A 30 -5.07 -6.61 -10.76
C THR A 30 -6.31 -5.73 -10.96
N ARG A 31 -6.76 -5.03 -9.92
CA ARG A 31 -7.96 -4.18 -9.93
C ARG A 31 -9.20 -4.92 -10.49
N TYR A 32 -9.41 -6.16 -10.04
CA TYR A 32 -10.54 -6.99 -10.51
C TYR A 32 -11.91 -6.40 -10.16
N ASP A 33 -11.99 -5.60 -9.11
CA ASP A 33 -13.22 -4.94 -8.70
C ASP A 33 -13.61 -3.84 -9.71
N LYS A 34 -14.61 -4.16 -10.54
CA LYS A 34 -15.22 -3.21 -11.51
C LYS A 34 -15.89 -2.02 -10.82
N LEU A 35 -16.35 -2.21 -9.58
CA LEU A 35 -17.03 -1.19 -8.81
C LEU A 35 -16.06 -0.52 -7.85
N MET A 36 -15.97 0.81 -7.92
CA MET A 36 -15.04 1.59 -7.10
C MET A 36 -15.24 1.36 -5.59
N ILE A 37 -16.50 1.15 -5.17
CA ILE A 37 -16.85 0.89 -3.77
C ILE A 37 -16.19 -0.40 -3.25
N ASN A 38 -16.19 -1.46 -4.05
CA ASN A 38 -15.57 -2.72 -3.66
C ASN A 38 -14.04 -2.62 -3.63
N PHE A 39 -13.46 -1.88 -4.58
CA PHE A 39 -12.02 -1.61 -4.58
C PHE A 39 -11.60 -0.82 -3.34
N GLU A 40 -12.38 0.20 -2.97
CA GLU A 40 -12.13 1.02 -1.78
C GLU A 40 -12.27 0.19 -0.49
N ALA A 41 -13.33 -0.61 -0.36
CA ALA A 41 -13.53 -1.51 0.78
C ALA A 41 -12.36 -2.50 0.93
N THR A 42 -11.89 -3.08 -0.17
CA THR A 42 -10.75 -4.01 -0.16
C THR A 42 -9.46 -3.30 0.26
N CYS A 43 -9.27 -2.03 -0.14
CA CYS A 43 -8.15 -1.21 0.29
C CYS A 43 -8.17 -0.94 1.80
N TYR A 44 -9.33 -0.58 2.37
CA TYR A 44 -9.46 -0.38 3.82
C TYR A 44 -9.20 -1.67 4.61
N ILE A 45 -9.73 -2.80 4.15
CA ILE A 45 -9.49 -4.10 4.81
C ILE A 45 -7.99 -4.41 4.80
N ALA A 46 -7.33 -4.26 3.66
CA ALA A 46 -5.89 -4.51 3.58
C ALA A 46 -5.09 -3.53 4.45
N ALA A 47 -5.47 -2.25 4.50
CA ALA A 47 -4.86 -1.28 5.39
C ALA A 47 -5.01 -1.66 6.88
N LEU A 48 -6.21 -2.11 7.29
CA LEU A 48 -6.46 -2.58 8.65
C LEU A 48 -5.62 -3.82 9.00
N VAL A 49 -5.51 -4.78 8.08
CA VAL A 49 -4.69 -5.98 8.27
C VAL A 49 -3.20 -5.62 8.38
N ILE A 50 -2.71 -4.69 7.55
CA ILE A 50 -1.31 -4.23 7.60
C ILE A 50 -1.03 -3.45 8.90
N TRP A 51 -2.02 -2.74 9.43
CA TRP A 51 -1.91 -2.01 10.70
C TRP A 51 -1.88 -2.94 11.91
N TRP A 52 -2.68 -4.02 11.89
CA TRP A 52 -2.72 -5.02 12.95
C TRP A 52 -1.55 -6.03 12.92
N ALA A 53 -0.80 -6.12 11.82
CA ALA A 53 0.26 -7.10 11.59
C ALA A 53 1.69 -6.53 11.65
#